data_AF-A0A0G4I4Z5-F1
#
_entry.id   AF-A0A0G4I4Z5-F1
#
_cell.length_a   1.000
_cell.length_b   1.000
_cell.length_c   1.000
_cell.angle_alpha   90.00
_cell.angle_beta   90.00
_cell.angle_gamma   90.00
#
_symmetry.space_group_name_H-M   'P 1'
#
loop_
_entity.id
_entity.type
_entity.pdbx_description
1 polymer ?
#
loop_
_entity_poly.entity_id
_entity_poly.type
_entity_poly.pdbx_seq_one_letter_code
_entity_poly.pdbx_strand_id
1 'polypeptide(L)'
;MEVMEAGFGCAMDVLLETSRAKHHTELTVYWAHVVGIFALMKGPEVAKYVAMGATVKPRQEMERRFPGLYLSVEEVLQLMTEGDRRDRIEPLKRARIYALSYSWHSAEHPDPTGSTAKTVMKGLEEKGRLDSRSFVRAGREEGERLFSKERGGKRGKREGEEDEEFWMEKDFQRTSNNTLPKNTESFPVYFQDFTSLHQWLPVKGRTPEEDALFKQGLGLLSCNYGNTSEKVYFLRCTDVPAELEGVTNKTPYHKRGWTNFESRVAAVKDKSYTIHLAPLIGALELIPLTPPALERLMEEKRPEERSDDNREGFVVRFTNGKEDRPLVANLYRAFVLDTQVRGQKTILMIGGDAGGVLCVDGGAA
;
A
#
# COMPACT_ATOMS: atom_id res chain seq x y z
N MET A 1 -23.55 12.62 -20.74
CA MET A 1 -22.37 12.04 -20.06
C MET A 1 -21.91 10.74 -20.72
N GLU A 2 -22.79 10.00 -21.43
CA GLU A 2 -22.49 8.70 -22.07
C GLU A 2 -21.48 8.72 -23.25
N VAL A 3 -21.23 9.86 -23.91
CA VAL A 3 -20.37 9.88 -25.12
C VAL A 3 -18.89 10.15 -24.83
N MET A 4 -18.55 10.69 -23.63
CA MET A 4 -17.14 10.83 -23.20
C MET A 4 -16.59 9.57 -22.52
N GLU A 5 -17.43 8.60 -22.17
CA GLU A 5 -17.03 7.38 -21.45
C GLU A 5 -16.27 6.38 -22.32
N ALA A 6 -16.67 6.21 -23.59
CA ALA A 6 -16.09 5.17 -24.45
C ALA A 6 -14.63 5.45 -24.86
N GLY A 7 -14.25 6.72 -25.08
CA GLY A 7 -12.89 7.08 -25.51
C GLY A 7 -11.88 7.16 -24.36
N PHE A 8 -12.30 7.65 -23.20
CA PHE A 8 -11.43 7.78 -22.03
C PHE A 8 -11.10 6.41 -21.44
N GLY A 9 -12.07 5.50 -21.35
CA GLY A 9 -11.84 4.13 -20.85
C GLY A 9 -10.77 3.39 -21.64
N CYS A 10 -10.89 3.33 -22.97
CA CYS A 10 -9.91 2.61 -23.81
C CYS A 10 -8.49 3.19 -23.71
N ALA A 11 -8.34 4.51 -23.61
CA ALA A 11 -7.03 5.14 -23.46
C ALA A 11 -6.42 4.85 -22.07
N MET A 12 -7.27 4.73 -21.05
CA MET A 12 -6.86 4.49 -19.67
C MET A 12 -6.56 3.02 -19.40
N ASP A 13 -7.21 2.09 -20.10
CA ASP A 13 -6.90 0.66 -20.03
C ASP A 13 -5.46 0.36 -20.51
N VAL A 14 -4.92 1.17 -21.44
CA VAL A 14 -3.52 1.10 -21.85
C VAL A 14 -2.55 1.27 -20.66
N LEU A 15 -2.96 1.97 -19.60
CA LEU A 15 -2.14 2.09 -18.39
C LEU A 15 -1.95 0.76 -17.66
N LEU A 16 -2.95 -0.12 -17.71
CA LEU A 16 -2.92 -1.45 -17.11
C LEU A 16 -2.39 -2.53 -18.05
N GLU A 17 -2.14 -2.20 -19.31
CA GLU A 17 -1.59 -3.15 -20.28
C GLU A 17 -0.09 -2.93 -20.52
N THR A 18 0.36 -1.67 -20.59
CA THR A 18 1.75 -1.36 -20.95
C THR A 18 2.69 -1.41 -19.75
N SER A 19 3.78 -2.18 -19.85
CA SER A 19 4.79 -2.30 -18.80
C SER A 19 5.37 -0.94 -18.36
N ARG A 20 5.50 0.00 -19.30
CA ARG A 20 5.97 1.36 -18.99
C ARG A 20 4.95 2.14 -18.15
N ALA A 21 3.67 2.17 -18.52
CA ALA A 21 2.69 2.93 -17.75
C ALA A 21 2.50 2.34 -16.35
N LYS A 22 2.44 1.01 -16.24
CA LYS A 22 2.30 0.28 -14.96
C LYS A 22 3.25 0.77 -13.88
N HIS A 23 4.52 0.99 -14.25
CA HIS A 23 5.58 1.24 -13.29
C HIS A 23 6.12 2.67 -13.30
N HIS A 24 5.71 3.53 -14.23
CA HIS A 24 6.29 4.88 -14.36
C HIS A 24 5.28 6.02 -14.20
N THR A 25 4.00 5.73 -14.05
CA THR A 25 3.00 6.76 -13.73
C THR A 25 2.09 6.33 -12.58
N GLU A 26 1.77 7.30 -11.75
CA GLU A 26 0.74 7.22 -10.71
C GLU A 26 -0.67 7.09 -11.29
N LEU A 27 -0.87 7.46 -12.57
CA LEU A 27 -2.16 7.33 -13.24
C LEU A 27 -2.65 5.88 -13.29
N THR A 28 -1.74 4.91 -13.36
CA THR A 28 -2.07 3.47 -13.26
C THR A 28 -2.72 3.16 -11.92
N VAL A 29 -2.21 3.74 -10.83
CA VAL A 29 -2.73 3.52 -9.47
C VAL A 29 -4.10 4.16 -9.32
N TYR A 30 -4.30 5.35 -9.88
CA TYR A 30 -5.61 5.99 -9.94
C TYR A 30 -6.60 5.22 -10.82
N TRP A 31 -6.19 4.73 -11.99
CA TRP A 31 -7.08 3.96 -12.86
C TRP A 31 -7.52 2.64 -12.20
N ALA A 32 -6.59 1.94 -11.54
CA ALA A 32 -6.92 0.73 -10.77
C ALA A 32 -7.97 0.99 -9.68
N HIS A 33 -8.03 2.21 -9.12
CA HIS A 33 -9.12 2.63 -8.25
C HIS A 33 -10.43 2.84 -8.99
N VAL A 34 -10.41 3.56 -10.11
CA VAL A 34 -11.61 3.84 -10.91
C VAL A 34 -12.29 2.53 -11.36
N VAL A 35 -11.51 1.53 -11.77
CA VAL A 35 -12.05 0.22 -12.18
C VAL A 35 -12.29 -0.76 -11.03
N GLY A 36 -12.10 -0.32 -9.77
CA GLY A 36 -12.44 -1.09 -8.57
C GLY A 36 -11.45 -2.18 -8.16
N ILE A 37 -10.31 -2.34 -8.86
CA ILE A 37 -9.29 -3.36 -8.53
C ILE A 37 -8.80 -3.20 -7.09
N PHE A 38 -8.50 -1.96 -6.68
CA PHE A 38 -8.27 -1.64 -5.27
C PHE A 38 -8.81 -0.25 -4.92
N ALA A 39 -9.12 -0.02 -3.65
CA ALA A 39 -9.55 1.28 -3.18
C ALA A 39 -8.35 2.12 -2.70
N LEU A 40 -8.48 3.45 -2.77
CA LEU A 40 -7.48 4.42 -2.32
C LEU A 40 -8.15 5.27 -1.25
N MET A 41 -7.43 5.53 -0.16
CA MET A 41 -7.96 6.29 0.98
C MET A 41 -7.39 7.69 1.04
N LYS A 42 -8.14 8.59 1.66
CA LYS A 42 -7.71 9.94 2.00
C LYS A 42 -6.87 9.88 3.26
N GLY A 43 -5.57 10.17 3.16
CA GLY A 43 -4.64 10.14 4.29
C GLY A 43 -5.14 10.91 5.53
N PRO A 44 -5.75 12.10 5.40
CA PRO A 44 -6.29 12.84 6.56
C PRO A 44 -7.45 12.13 7.24
N GLU A 45 -8.34 11.52 6.46
CA GLU A 45 -9.47 10.78 6.99
C GLU A 45 -9.00 9.50 7.70
N VAL A 46 -7.96 8.83 7.17
CA VAL A 46 -7.34 7.69 7.87
C VAL A 46 -6.70 8.14 9.19
N ALA A 47 -6.00 9.27 9.20
CA ALA A 47 -5.44 9.84 10.43
C ALA A 47 -6.52 10.16 11.47
N LYS A 48 -7.63 10.75 11.03
CA LYS A 48 -8.82 11.01 11.85
C LYS A 48 -9.41 9.72 12.42
N TYR A 49 -9.62 8.70 11.58
CA TYR A 49 -10.16 7.39 11.97
C TYR A 49 -9.31 6.69 13.03
N VAL A 50 -7.99 6.65 12.82
CA VAL A 50 -7.04 6.05 13.77
C VAL A 50 -7.00 6.84 15.09
N ALA A 51 -7.04 8.17 15.02
CA ALA A 51 -7.07 9.05 16.19
C ALA A 51 -8.37 8.94 17.00
N MET A 52 -9.49 8.62 16.35
CA MET A 52 -10.76 8.25 17.00
C MET A 52 -10.68 6.90 17.73
N GLY A 53 -9.55 6.20 17.61
CA GLY A 53 -9.24 4.98 18.34
C GLY A 53 -9.60 3.70 17.59
N ALA A 54 -10.06 3.82 16.35
CA ALA A 54 -10.49 2.69 15.54
C ALA A 54 -9.34 1.79 15.09
N THR A 55 -9.71 0.57 14.69
CA THR A 55 -8.82 -0.38 14.04
C THR A 55 -9.28 -0.57 12.60
N VAL A 56 -8.35 -0.58 11.65
CA VAL A 56 -8.67 -0.83 10.24
C VAL A 56 -9.34 -2.19 10.08
N LYS A 57 -10.32 -2.31 9.19
CA LYS A 57 -11.06 -3.56 8.91
C LYS A 57 -10.84 -3.99 7.44
N PRO A 58 -11.26 -5.19 7.03
CA PRO A 58 -11.30 -5.57 5.62
C PRO A 58 -11.98 -4.51 4.74
N ARG A 59 -11.49 -4.32 3.51
CA ARG A 59 -12.03 -3.35 2.53
C ARG A 59 -13.56 -3.31 2.49
N GLN A 60 -14.20 -4.48 2.37
CA GLN A 60 -15.65 -4.57 2.23
C GLN A 60 -16.42 -3.97 3.41
N GLU A 61 -15.90 -4.14 4.63
CA GLU A 61 -16.51 -3.55 5.82
C GLU A 61 -16.24 -2.04 5.88
N MET A 62 -15.01 -1.64 5.61
CA MET A 62 -14.59 -0.24 5.62
C MET A 62 -15.35 0.60 4.60
N GLU A 63 -15.48 0.14 3.34
CA GLU A 63 -16.24 0.85 2.30
C GLU A 63 -17.72 0.99 2.65
N ARG A 64 -18.31 -0.03 3.30
CA ARG A 64 -19.71 0.00 3.71
C ARG A 64 -19.97 0.99 4.84
N ARG A 65 -19.12 0.98 5.87
CA ARG A 65 -19.35 1.73 7.12
C ARG A 65 -18.78 3.14 7.07
N PHE A 66 -17.66 3.31 6.40
CA PHE A 66 -16.87 4.53 6.39
C PHE A 66 -16.53 4.96 4.94
N PRO A 67 -17.52 5.11 4.06
CA PRO A 67 -17.29 5.38 2.63
C PRO A 67 -16.56 6.71 2.35
N GLY A 68 -16.54 7.63 3.32
CA GLY A 68 -15.80 8.89 3.29
C GLY A 68 -14.30 8.76 3.53
N LEU A 69 -13.81 7.61 4.02
CA LEU A 69 -12.37 7.32 4.09
C LEU A 69 -11.74 7.15 2.71
N TYR A 70 -12.53 6.67 1.75
CA TYR A 70 -12.09 6.36 0.40
C TYR A 70 -12.29 7.54 -0.54
N LEU A 71 -11.40 7.65 -1.53
CA LEU A 71 -11.68 8.49 -2.68
C LEU A 71 -12.91 7.96 -3.42
N SER A 72 -13.72 8.87 -3.92
CA SER A 72 -14.74 8.59 -4.92
C SER A 72 -14.14 8.51 -6.31
N VAL A 73 -14.86 7.90 -7.26
CA VAL A 73 -14.44 7.86 -8.66
C VAL A 73 -14.27 9.27 -9.21
N GLU A 74 -15.17 10.19 -8.85
CA GLU A 74 -15.14 11.59 -9.26
C GLU A 74 -13.89 12.32 -8.74
N GLU A 75 -13.53 12.12 -7.47
CA GLU A 75 -12.30 12.68 -6.89
C GLU A 75 -11.05 12.13 -7.58
N VAL A 76 -11.03 10.84 -7.93
CA VAL A 76 -9.90 10.26 -8.66
C VAL A 76 -9.82 10.81 -10.08
N LEU A 77 -10.93 10.92 -10.80
CA LEU A 77 -10.97 11.53 -12.13
C LEU A 77 -10.52 13.00 -12.10
N GLN A 78 -10.88 13.74 -11.04
CA GLN A 78 -10.37 15.09 -10.79
C GLN A 78 -8.84 15.09 -10.65
N LEU A 79 -8.26 14.22 -9.81
CA LEU A 79 -6.79 14.10 -9.64
C LEU A 79 -6.06 13.75 -10.94
N MET A 80 -6.70 12.98 -11.81
CA MET A 80 -6.11 12.55 -13.08
C MET A 80 -6.08 13.68 -14.12
N THR A 81 -7.12 14.53 -14.13
CA THR A 81 -7.36 15.54 -15.19
C THR A 81 -6.93 16.97 -14.84
N GLU A 82 -6.92 17.36 -13.55
CA GLU A 82 -6.66 18.77 -13.16
C GLU A 82 -5.22 19.25 -13.44
N GLY A 83 -4.28 18.34 -13.69
CA GLY A 83 -2.91 18.70 -14.05
C GLY A 83 -2.74 19.34 -15.43
N ASP A 84 -3.72 19.25 -16.34
CA ASP A 84 -3.51 19.57 -17.77
C ASP A 84 -3.91 21.01 -18.16
N ARG A 85 -4.25 21.87 -17.19
CA ARG A 85 -4.69 23.24 -17.47
C ARG A 85 -3.53 24.24 -17.62
N ARG A 86 -2.91 24.18 -18.81
CA ARG A 86 -2.53 25.32 -19.68
C ARG A 86 -1.58 26.44 -19.22
N ASP A 87 -0.78 26.29 -18.17
CA ASP A 87 0.45 27.08 -18.05
C ASP A 87 1.66 26.14 -18.05
N ARG A 88 2.32 26.04 -19.21
CA ARG A 88 3.41 25.09 -19.56
C ARG A 88 4.68 25.17 -18.68
N ILE A 89 4.62 25.86 -17.55
CA ILE A 89 5.77 26.18 -16.70
C ILE A 89 5.65 25.54 -15.31
N GLU A 90 4.44 25.22 -14.82
CA GLU A 90 4.29 24.62 -13.49
C GLU A 90 4.12 23.09 -13.53
N PRO A 91 4.83 22.34 -12.67
CA PRO A 91 4.72 20.89 -12.60
C PRO A 91 3.30 20.44 -12.21
N LEU A 92 2.91 19.25 -12.69
CA LEU A 92 1.60 18.63 -12.40
C LEU A 92 1.33 18.58 -10.89
N LYS A 93 0.32 19.34 -10.44
CA LYS A 93 -0.12 19.48 -9.03
C LYS A 93 -0.96 18.28 -8.55
N ARG A 94 -0.48 17.07 -8.78
CA ARG A 94 -1.16 15.83 -8.37
C ARG A 94 -0.84 15.45 -6.93
N ALA A 95 -1.82 14.80 -6.29
CA ALA A 95 -1.69 14.22 -4.96
C ALA A 95 -0.59 13.16 -4.88
N ARG A 96 -0.06 12.97 -3.67
CA ARG A 96 1.00 12.01 -3.38
C ARG A 96 0.39 10.73 -2.81
N ILE A 97 0.66 9.62 -3.47
CA ILE A 97 0.23 8.29 -3.06
C ILE A 97 1.29 7.69 -2.15
N TYR A 98 0.88 7.17 -1.00
CA TYR A 98 1.72 6.51 -0.03
C TYR A 98 1.28 5.04 0.09
N ALA A 99 2.08 4.13 -0.46
CA ALA A 99 1.81 2.69 -0.43
C ALA A 99 2.52 2.05 0.76
N LEU A 100 1.74 1.49 1.70
CA LEU A 100 2.26 0.86 2.91
C LEU A 100 2.67 -0.59 2.69
N SER A 101 3.91 -0.88 3.08
CA SER A 101 4.44 -2.22 3.30
C SER A 101 4.69 -2.44 4.80
N TYR A 102 4.13 -3.51 5.34
CA TYR A 102 4.09 -3.77 6.77
C TYR A 102 3.93 -5.26 7.09
N SER A 103 4.17 -5.61 8.36
CA SER A 103 4.07 -6.99 8.84
C SER A 103 2.65 -7.30 9.31
N TRP A 104 2.07 -8.42 8.87
CA TRP A 104 0.84 -8.97 9.46
C TRP A 104 1.08 -9.48 10.89
N HIS A 105 0.41 -8.91 11.89
CA HIS A 105 0.60 -9.27 13.29
C HIS A 105 -0.06 -10.59 13.69
N SER A 106 -1.13 -11.02 13.03
CA SER A 106 -1.75 -12.35 13.20
C SER A 106 -2.17 -12.95 11.84
N ALA A 107 -2.73 -14.16 11.84
CA ALA A 107 -3.28 -14.78 10.63
C ALA A 107 -4.64 -14.18 10.24
N GLU A 108 -5.41 -13.76 11.24
CA GLU A 108 -6.76 -13.24 11.11
C GLU A 108 -6.78 -11.74 10.80
N HIS A 109 -5.81 -11.00 11.32
CA HIS A 109 -5.79 -9.55 11.20
C HIS A 109 -4.35 -9.02 11.12
N PRO A 110 -4.07 -8.09 10.18
CA PRO A 110 -2.70 -7.64 10.00
C PRO A 110 -2.26 -6.64 11.08
N ASP A 111 -3.19 -5.95 11.74
CA ASP A 111 -2.92 -4.99 12.83
C ASP A 111 -4.01 -5.04 13.92
N PRO A 112 -4.15 -6.15 14.68
CA PRO A 112 -5.26 -6.36 15.62
C PRO A 112 -5.23 -5.35 16.79
N THR A 113 -4.08 -4.75 17.06
CA THR A 113 -3.84 -3.77 18.11
C THR A 113 -4.03 -2.32 17.63
N GLY A 114 -4.15 -2.10 16.32
CA GLY A 114 -4.14 -0.77 15.70
C GLY A 114 -2.80 -0.04 15.87
N SER A 115 -1.71 -0.74 16.24
CA SER A 115 -0.42 -0.13 16.51
C SER A 115 0.31 0.25 15.23
N THR A 116 0.21 -0.58 14.18
CA THR A 116 0.79 -0.24 12.86
C THR A 116 0.14 1.03 12.32
N ALA A 117 -1.20 1.10 12.32
CA ALA A 117 -1.92 2.26 11.80
C ALA A 117 -1.52 3.55 12.54
N LYS A 118 -1.39 3.50 13.88
CA LYS A 118 -0.89 4.63 14.68
C LYS A 118 0.54 5.02 14.31
N THR A 119 1.46 4.05 14.23
CA THR A 119 2.86 4.28 13.85
C THR A 119 2.96 4.90 12.46
N VAL A 120 2.14 4.45 11.51
CA VAL A 120 2.15 4.94 10.14
C VAL A 120 1.62 6.36 10.04
N MET A 121 0.49 6.68 10.68
CA MET A 121 -0.06 8.03 10.67
C MET A 121 0.89 9.03 11.36
N LYS A 122 1.44 8.65 12.52
CA LYS A 122 2.47 9.45 13.20
C LYS A 122 3.71 9.64 12.32
N GLY A 123 4.19 8.57 11.70
CA GLY A 123 5.37 8.63 10.84
C GLY A 123 5.12 9.45 9.56
N LEU A 124 3.91 9.46 9.01
CA LEU A 124 3.54 10.35 7.91
C LEU A 124 3.52 11.83 8.35
N GLU A 125 3.03 12.12 9.55
CA GLU A 125 3.07 13.46 10.13
C GLU A 125 4.51 13.95 10.39
N GLU A 126 5.41 13.06 10.83
CA GLU A 126 6.79 13.43 11.19
C GLU A 126 7.77 13.39 10.01
N LYS A 127 7.64 12.39 9.14
CA LYS A 127 8.60 12.05 8.09
C LYS A 127 8.06 12.21 6.68
N GLY A 128 6.75 12.43 6.50
CA GLY A 128 6.17 12.74 5.20
C GLY A 128 6.78 14.01 4.58
N ARG A 129 6.45 14.30 3.32
CA ARG A 129 6.81 15.60 2.72
C ARG A 129 6.14 16.72 3.51
N LEU A 130 6.85 17.85 3.71
CA LEU A 130 6.44 18.95 4.61
C LEU A 130 4.95 19.30 4.50
N ASP A 131 4.47 19.49 3.28
CA ASP A 131 3.09 19.89 3.01
C ASP A 131 2.05 18.78 3.24
N SER A 132 2.43 17.51 3.14
CA SER A 132 1.52 16.39 3.44
C SER A 132 1.31 16.23 4.95
N ARG A 133 2.26 16.70 5.77
CA ARG A 133 2.20 16.59 7.23
C ARG A 133 1.05 17.38 7.83
N SER A 134 0.78 18.58 7.30
CA SER A 134 -0.30 19.44 7.80
C SER A 134 -1.67 18.80 7.61
N PHE A 135 -1.90 18.15 6.47
CA PHE A 135 -3.12 17.40 6.19
C PHE A 135 -3.32 16.23 7.16
N VAL A 136 -2.28 15.42 7.38
CA VAL A 136 -2.32 14.27 8.32
C VAL A 136 -2.52 14.76 9.76
N ARG A 137 -1.80 15.80 10.18
CA ARG A 137 -1.95 16.42 11.50
C ARG A 137 -3.36 16.92 11.73
N ALA A 138 -3.92 17.66 10.78
CA ALA A 138 -5.28 18.20 10.90
C ALA A 138 -6.32 17.09 11.08
N GLY A 139 -6.20 15.99 10.30
CA GLY A 139 -7.04 14.81 10.46
C GLY A 139 -6.89 14.18 11.86
N ARG A 140 -5.66 13.97 12.33
CA ARG A 140 -5.39 13.43 13.68
C ARG A 140 -6.01 14.30 14.78
N GLU A 141 -5.77 15.61 14.75
CA GLU A 141 -6.26 16.56 15.75
C GLU A 141 -7.80 16.61 15.78
N GLU A 142 -8.44 16.53 14.61
CA GLU A 142 -9.89 16.39 14.53
C GLU A 142 -10.38 15.08 15.15
N GLY A 143 -9.72 13.96 14.85
CA GLY A 143 -10.08 12.66 15.42
C GLY A 143 -9.93 12.62 16.95
N GLU A 144 -8.84 13.18 17.49
CA GLU A 144 -8.62 13.31 18.93
C GLU A 144 -9.68 14.19 19.62
N ARG A 145 -10.07 15.29 18.97
CA ARG A 145 -11.15 16.17 19.42
C ARG A 145 -12.48 15.42 19.46
N LEU A 146 -12.82 14.68 18.40
CA LEU A 146 -14.04 13.88 18.32
C LEU A 146 -14.04 12.77 19.38
N PHE A 147 -12.93 12.05 19.54
CA PHE A 147 -12.78 11.01 20.56
C PHE A 147 -12.96 11.55 21.97
N SER A 148 -12.36 12.70 22.27
CA SER A 148 -12.50 13.35 23.57
C SER A 148 -13.93 13.82 23.82
N LYS A 149 -14.56 14.44 22.82
CA LYS A 149 -15.93 14.96 22.92
C LYS A 149 -16.97 13.86 23.05
N GLU A 150 -16.90 12.85 22.19
CA GLU A 150 -17.94 11.82 22.06
C GLU A 150 -17.74 10.68 23.06
N ARG A 151 -16.48 10.28 23.36
CA ARG A 151 -16.16 9.14 24.22
C ARG A 151 -15.51 9.51 25.56
N GLY A 152 -15.26 10.78 25.83
CA GLY A 152 -14.57 11.22 27.05
C GLY A 152 -13.15 10.62 27.17
N GLY A 153 -12.54 10.28 26.04
CA GLY A 153 -11.21 9.66 25.98
C GLY A 153 -11.16 8.16 26.34
N LYS A 154 -12.30 7.49 26.56
CA LYS A 154 -12.32 6.06 26.91
C LYS A 154 -12.71 5.20 25.72
N ARG A 155 -11.94 4.14 25.48
CA ARG A 155 -12.33 3.07 24.55
C ARG A 155 -13.35 2.16 25.23
N GLY A 156 -14.43 1.86 24.53
CA GLY A 156 -15.46 0.94 25.01
C GLY A 156 -16.80 1.20 24.36
N LYS A 157 -17.46 0.11 24.01
CA LYS A 157 -18.84 0.07 23.53
C LYS A 157 -19.80 0.67 24.58
N ARG A 158 -20.72 1.54 24.16
CA ARG A 158 -21.82 2.01 25.01
C ARG A 158 -23.02 1.08 24.90
N GLU A 159 -23.87 1.11 25.91
CA GLU A 159 -25.14 0.38 25.89
C GLU A 159 -25.98 0.82 24.68
N GLY A 160 -26.44 -0.15 23.89
CA GLY A 160 -27.23 0.09 22.68
C GLY A 160 -26.44 0.26 21.37
N GLU A 161 -25.11 0.36 21.40
CA GLU A 161 -24.30 0.37 20.16
C GLU A 161 -24.17 -1.05 19.58
N GLU A 162 -23.95 -1.18 18.28
CA GLU A 162 -23.63 -2.49 17.68
C GLU A 162 -22.19 -2.89 18.03
N ASP A 163 -21.25 -1.95 17.94
CA ASP A 163 -19.84 -2.11 18.30
C ASP A 163 -19.19 -0.79 18.73
N GLU A 164 -17.88 -0.82 18.99
CA GLU A 164 -17.10 0.32 19.48
C GLU A 164 -16.93 1.46 18.45
N GLU A 165 -17.17 1.18 17.17
CA GLU A 165 -16.88 2.05 16.02
C GLU A 165 -18.17 2.61 15.37
N PHE A 166 -19.35 2.10 15.72
CA PHE A 166 -20.65 2.53 15.17
C PHE A 166 -20.87 4.06 15.26
N TRP A 167 -20.49 4.68 16.37
CA TRP A 167 -20.60 6.13 16.56
C TRP A 167 -19.76 6.95 15.58
N MET A 168 -18.70 6.36 15.01
CA MET A 168 -17.80 7.04 14.08
C MET A 168 -18.39 7.13 12.66
N GLU A 169 -19.34 6.25 12.31
CA GLU A 169 -19.88 6.15 10.94
C GLU A 169 -20.45 7.49 10.47
N LYS A 170 -21.06 8.28 11.36
CA LYS A 170 -21.61 9.61 11.07
C LYS A 170 -20.56 10.59 10.55
N ASP A 171 -19.30 10.44 10.98
CA ASP A 171 -18.19 11.33 10.66
C ASP A 171 -17.46 10.95 9.36
N PHE A 172 -17.78 9.77 8.80
CA PHE A 172 -17.19 9.23 7.56
C PHE A 172 -18.24 8.91 6.50
N GLN A 173 -19.39 9.58 6.53
CA GLN A 173 -20.33 9.53 5.42
C GLN A 173 -19.80 10.33 4.23
N ARG A 174 -20.18 9.93 3.01
CA ARG A 174 -19.90 10.73 1.81
C ARG A 174 -20.80 11.96 1.85
N THR A 175 -20.19 13.13 1.87
CA THR A 175 -20.89 14.41 1.79
C THR A 175 -20.26 15.25 0.68
N SER A 176 -20.99 16.24 0.17
CA SER A 176 -20.45 17.24 -0.75
C SER A 176 -19.29 18.07 -0.15
N ASN A 177 -19.09 18.00 1.17
CA ASN A 177 -18.06 18.74 1.89
C ASN A 177 -16.77 17.92 2.09
N ASN A 178 -16.83 16.60 1.92
CA ASN A 178 -15.68 15.70 2.04
C ASN A 178 -14.93 15.55 0.72
N THR A 179 -14.89 16.62 -0.08
CA THR A 179 -14.20 16.68 -1.38
C THR A 179 -12.72 16.96 -1.19
N LEU A 180 -11.94 16.69 -2.23
CA LEU A 180 -10.54 17.09 -2.30
C LEU A 180 -10.37 18.60 -2.07
N PRO A 181 -9.26 19.04 -1.42
CA PRO A 181 -8.96 20.46 -1.29
C PRO A 181 -8.68 21.07 -2.67
N LYS A 182 -8.86 22.39 -2.80
CA LYS A 182 -8.57 23.12 -4.05
C LYS A 182 -7.14 22.93 -4.57
N ASN A 183 -6.18 22.71 -3.67
CA ASN A 183 -4.81 22.36 -4.03
C ASN A 183 -4.51 20.94 -3.55
N THR A 184 -4.35 20.02 -4.50
CA THR A 184 -4.08 18.61 -4.25
C THR A 184 -2.61 18.23 -4.30
N GLU A 185 -1.69 19.14 -4.68
CA GLU A 185 -0.28 18.82 -4.96
C GLU A 185 0.42 18.02 -3.85
N SER A 186 0.04 18.30 -2.62
CA SER A 186 0.61 17.68 -1.43
C SER A 186 -0.40 16.87 -0.62
N PHE A 187 -1.62 16.71 -1.15
CA PHE A 187 -2.65 15.92 -0.51
C PHE A 187 -2.19 14.45 -0.41
N PRO A 188 -2.21 13.82 0.77
CA PRO A 188 -1.77 12.45 0.94
C PRO A 188 -2.92 11.49 0.59
N VAL A 189 -2.70 10.67 -0.43
CA VAL A 189 -3.50 9.49 -0.75
C VAL A 189 -2.80 8.26 -0.17
N TYR A 190 -3.56 7.35 0.41
CA TYR A 190 -3.03 6.23 1.17
C TYR A 190 -3.51 4.90 0.59
N PHE A 191 -2.56 3.98 0.40
CA PHE A 191 -2.82 2.61 -0.02
C PHE A 191 -2.29 1.64 1.04
N GLN A 192 -3.15 0.74 1.48
CA GLN A 192 -2.83 -0.36 2.38
C GLN A 192 -3.57 -1.60 1.89
N ASP A 193 -2.84 -2.65 1.53
CA ASP A 193 -3.36 -3.87 0.90
C ASP A 193 -4.64 -4.42 1.56
N PHE A 194 -4.67 -4.58 2.89
CA PHE A 194 -5.79 -5.16 3.63
C PHE A 194 -7.10 -4.38 3.52
N THR A 195 -7.01 -3.04 3.56
CA THR A 195 -8.18 -2.15 3.46
C THR A 195 -8.46 -1.72 2.02
N SER A 196 -7.55 -1.99 1.09
CA SER A 196 -7.62 -1.53 -0.31
C SER A 196 -7.99 -2.67 -1.26
N LEU A 197 -7.61 -3.91 -0.98
CA LEU A 197 -7.98 -5.10 -1.76
C LEU A 197 -9.17 -5.82 -1.13
N HIS A 198 -9.99 -6.49 -1.94
CA HIS A 198 -11.05 -7.36 -1.41
C HIS A 198 -10.44 -8.48 -0.57
N GLN A 199 -10.84 -8.60 0.69
CA GLN A 199 -10.31 -9.63 1.58
C GLN A 199 -11.23 -10.83 1.65
N TRP A 200 -10.69 -11.96 2.10
CA TRP A 200 -11.51 -13.12 2.45
C TRP A 200 -12.21 -12.90 3.79
N LEU A 201 -13.53 -12.71 3.77
CA LEU A 201 -14.32 -12.55 4.99
C LEU A 201 -14.63 -13.94 5.60
N PRO A 202 -14.44 -14.16 6.92
CA PRO A 202 -14.64 -15.48 7.54
C PRO A 202 -16.01 -16.12 7.29
N VAL A 203 -17.08 -15.31 7.17
CA VAL A 203 -18.46 -15.80 7.03
C VAL A 203 -18.93 -15.80 5.57
N LYS A 204 -18.61 -14.75 4.81
CA LYS A 204 -19.13 -14.56 3.44
C LYS A 204 -18.13 -14.97 2.33
N GLY A 205 -16.86 -15.14 2.65
CA GLY A 205 -15.80 -15.30 1.64
C GLY A 205 -15.65 -14.06 0.75
N ARG A 206 -15.10 -14.25 -0.45
CA ARG A 206 -15.14 -13.29 -1.58
C ARG A 206 -16.14 -13.78 -2.61
N THR A 207 -16.91 -12.88 -3.23
CA THR A 207 -17.69 -13.24 -4.43
C THR A 207 -16.74 -13.57 -5.61
N PRO A 208 -17.21 -14.23 -6.68
CA PRO A 208 -16.38 -14.47 -7.86
C PRO A 208 -15.79 -13.18 -8.47
N GLU A 209 -16.56 -12.10 -8.47
CA GLU A 209 -16.13 -10.79 -8.96
C GLU A 209 -15.05 -10.17 -8.05
N GLU A 210 -15.26 -10.23 -6.74
CA GLU A 210 -14.26 -9.78 -5.76
C GLU A 210 -12.97 -10.61 -5.82
N ASP A 211 -13.08 -11.92 -6.06
CA ASP A 211 -11.92 -12.79 -6.22
C ASP A 211 -11.13 -12.47 -7.49
N ALA A 212 -11.82 -12.19 -8.60
CA ALA A 212 -11.19 -11.73 -9.83
C ALA A 212 -10.46 -10.38 -9.62
N LEU A 213 -11.11 -9.41 -8.97
CA LEU A 213 -10.51 -8.11 -8.67
C LEU A 213 -9.33 -8.23 -7.70
N PHE A 214 -9.42 -9.08 -6.68
CA PHE A 214 -8.30 -9.35 -5.78
C PHE A 214 -7.10 -9.93 -6.51
N LYS A 215 -7.31 -10.93 -7.39
CA LYS A 215 -6.23 -11.53 -8.19
C LYS A 215 -5.57 -10.50 -9.11
N GLN A 216 -6.37 -9.64 -9.73
CA GLN A 216 -5.84 -8.50 -10.51
C GLN A 216 -5.04 -7.55 -9.62
N GLY A 217 -5.55 -7.22 -8.44
CA GLY A 217 -4.88 -6.35 -7.47
C GLY A 217 -3.55 -6.91 -6.97
N LEU A 218 -3.47 -8.22 -6.72
CA LEU A 218 -2.20 -8.91 -6.43
C LEU A 218 -1.19 -8.76 -7.58
N GLY A 219 -1.66 -8.89 -8.82
CA GLY A 219 -0.87 -8.64 -10.02
C GLY A 219 -0.32 -7.20 -10.12
N LEU A 220 -1.01 -6.22 -9.53
CA LEU A 220 -0.64 -4.81 -9.55
C LEU A 220 0.13 -4.35 -8.30
N LEU A 221 0.38 -5.21 -7.31
CA LEU A 221 1.14 -4.79 -6.11
C LEU A 221 2.52 -4.23 -6.45
N SER A 222 3.20 -4.79 -7.45
CA SER A 222 4.48 -4.27 -7.93
C SER A 222 4.35 -2.88 -8.56
N CYS A 223 3.20 -2.55 -9.13
CA CYS A 223 2.86 -1.21 -9.63
C CYS A 223 2.67 -0.21 -8.50
N ASN A 224 2.22 -0.64 -7.31
CA ASN A 224 2.08 0.23 -6.15
C ASN A 224 3.43 0.46 -5.45
N TYR A 225 4.13 -0.63 -5.12
CA TYR A 225 5.35 -0.56 -4.33
C TYR A 225 6.59 -0.16 -5.13
N GLY A 226 6.63 -0.49 -6.43
CA GLY A 226 7.78 -0.27 -7.31
C GLY A 226 7.61 0.86 -8.32
N ASN A 227 6.48 1.59 -8.27
CA ASN A 227 6.24 2.70 -9.18
C ASN A 227 7.36 3.75 -9.08
N THR A 228 7.87 4.25 -10.19
CA THR A 228 8.93 5.28 -10.20
C THR A 228 8.40 6.70 -10.32
N SER A 229 7.09 6.90 -10.41
CA SER A 229 6.52 8.24 -10.33
C SER A 229 6.97 8.92 -9.03
N GLU A 230 7.38 10.18 -9.14
CA GLU A 230 7.72 11.05 -8.01
C GLU A 230 6.52 11.32 -7.07
N LYS A 231 5.32 10.95 -7.51
CA LYS A 231 4.08 11.07 -6.74
C LYS A 231 3.75 9.80 -5.95
N VAL A 232 4.46 8.69 -6.16
CA VAL A 232 4.21 7.44 -5.43
C VAL A 232 5.36 7.17 -4.46
N TYR A 233 5.05 7.06 -3.17
CA TYR A 233 5.98 6.85 -2.08
C TYR A 233 5.81 5.44 -1.52
N PHE A 234 6.94 4.79 -1.24
CA PHE A 234 6.95 3.52 -0.53
C PHE A 234 7.11 3.78 0.97
N LEU A 235 6.10 3.44 1.77
CA LEU A 235 6.16 3.50 3.22
C LEU A 235 6.57 2.14 3.77
N ARG A 236 7.71 2.08 4.45
CA ARG A 236 8.20 0.86 5.09
C ARG A 236 7.98 0.92 6.60
N CYS A 237 7.07 0.11 7.11
CA CYS A 237 6.88 -0.11 8.54
C CYS A 237 7.47 -1.47 8.95
N THR A 238 8.71 -1.46 9.43
CA THR A 238 9.43 -2.69 9.83
C THR A 238 9.14 -3.16 11.26
N ASP A 239 8.39 -2.36 12.03
CA ASP A 239 8.07 -2.66 13.42
C ASP A 239 7.20 -3.91 13.53
N VAL A 240 7.47 -4.72 14.56
CA VAL A 240 6.70 -5.90 14.93
C VAL A 240 6.59 -5.88 16.45
N PRO A 241 5.49 -5.39 17.03
CA PRO A 241 5.34 -5.19 18.47
C PRO A 241 5.01 -6.52 19.16
N ALA A 242 6.02 -7.39 19.25
CA ALA A 242 5.91 -8.80 19.62
C ALA A 242 5.45 -9.03 21.07
N GLU A 243 5.49 -7.99 21.89
CA GLU A 243 5.06 -7.92 23.28
C GLU A 243 3.57 -7.58 23.47
N LEU A 244 2.89 -7.07 22.44
CA LEU A 244 1.48 -6.70 22.55
C LEU A 244 0.56 -7.92 22.44
N GLU A 245 -0.48 -7.94 23.27
CA GLU A 245 -1.53 -8.95 23.19
C GLU A 245 -2.24 -8.90 21.83
N GLY A 246 -2.50 -10.08 21.24
CA GLY A 246 -3.05 -10.22 19.89
C GLY A 246 -1.99 -10.33 18.77
N VAL A 247 -0.72 -10.04 19.06
CA VAL A 247 0.38 -10.22 18.10
C VAL A 247 0.91 -11.65 18.20
N THR A 248 0.43 -12.53 17.32
CA THR A 248 0.80 -13.95 17.30
C THR A 248 1.95 -14.24 16.34
N ASN A 249 2.08 -13.49 15.24
CA ASN A 249 3.17 -13.63 14.30
C ASN A 249 4.33 -12.69 14.64
N LYS A 250 5.34 -13.25 15.33
CA LYS A 250 6.54 -12.53 15.78
C LYS A 250 7.69 -12.55 14.76
N THR A 251 7.44 -13.04 13.55
CA THR A 251 8.47 -13.10 12.50
C THR A 251 8.96 -11.69 12.17
N PRO A 252 10.28 -11.43 12.17
CA PRO A 252 10.82 -10.13 11.78
C PRO A 252 10.41 -9.74 10.36
N TYR A 253 10.22 -8.44 10.12
CA TYR A 253 9.76 -7.92 8.82
C TYR A 253 10.53 -8.48 7.63
N HIS A 254 11.88 -8.49 7.65
CA HIS A 254 12.70 -8.94 6.50
C HIS A 254 12.64 -10.45 6.22
N LYS A 255 12.16 -11.23 7.19
CA LYS A 255 11.97 -12.69 7.07
C LYS A 255 10.58 -13.06 6.55
N ARG A 256 9.71 -12.09 6.23
CA ARG A 256 8.36 -12.37 5.71
C ARG A 256 8.36 -12.31 4.19
N GLY A 257 7.63 -13.20 3.54
CA GLY A 257 7.64 -13.36 2.09
C GLY A 257 7.17 -12.13 1.31
N TRP A 258 5.96 -11.64 1.63
CA TRP A 258 5.37 -10.47 0.98
C TRP A 258 6.21 -9.20 1.18
N THR A 259 6.61 -8.90 2.42
CA THR A 259 7.46 -7.72 2.72
C THR A 259 8.83 -7.78 2.03
N ASN A 260 9.38 -8.98 1.82
CA ASN A 260 10.64 -9.23 1.15
C ASN A 260 10.53 -8.98 -0.36
N PHE A 261 9.40 -9.35 -0.97
CA PHE A 261 9.02 -8.97 -2.33
C PHE A 261 8.81 -7.46 -2.47
N GLU A 262 7.96 -6.87 -1.64
CA GLU A 262 7.60 -5.45 -1.66
C GLU A 262 8.83 -4.56 -1.55
N SER A 263 9.74 -4.90 -0.61
CA SER A 263 10.96 -4.13 -0.40
C SER A 263 11.94 -4.22 -1.57
N ARG A 264 12.02 -5.37 -2.26
CA ARG A 264 12.89 -5.55 -3.44
C ARG A 264 12.33 -4.85 -4.66
N VAL A 265 11.02 -4.90 -4.83
CA VAL A 265 10.33 -4.15 -5.87
C VAL A 265 10.50 -2.65 -5.62
N ALA A 266 10.38 -2.18 -4.38
CA ALA A 266 10.60 -0.79 -4.02
C ALA A 266 12.05 -0.33 -4.15
N ALA A 267 13.04 -1.23 -4.11
CA ALA A 267 14.46 -0.89 -4.21
C ALA A 267 14.86 -0.27 -5.56
N VAL A 268 13.99 -0.33 -6.56
CA VAL A 268 14.19 0.34 -7.85
C VAL A 268 13.85 1.83 -7.82
N LYS A 269 13.27 2.32 -6.72
CA LYS A 269 12.89 3.72 -6.53
C LYS A 269 14.10 4.51 -6.06
N ASP A 270 14.09 5.80 -6.35
CA ASP A 270 15.02 6.71 -5.68
C ASP A 270 14.76 6.70 -4.16
N LYS A 271 15.84 6.76 -3.37
CA LYS A 271 15.76 6.68 -1.90
C LYS A 271 14.89 7.79 -1.31
N SER A 272 14.78 8.95 -1.97
CA SER A 272 13.93 10.07 -1.54
C SER A 272 12.42 9.80 -1.66
N TYR A 273 12.02 8.71 -2.34
CA TYR A 273 10.62 8.24 -2.44
C TYR A 273 10.36 7.02 -1.55
N THR A 274 11.28 6.69 -0.64
CA THR A 274 11.11 5.65 0.37
C THR A 274 11.16 6.27 1.75
N ILE A 275 10.16 5.99 2.58
CA ILE A 275 10.07 6.50 3.96
C ILE A 275 10.12 5.32 4.92
N HIS A 276 11.08 5.34 5.84
CA HIS A 276 11.22 4.35 6.91
C HIS A 276 10.56 4.86 8.19
N LEU A 277 9.51 4.17 8.64
CA LEU A 277 8.69 4.61 9.77
C LEU A 277 9.27 4.10 11.10
N ALA A 278 9.86 2.90 11.10
CA ALA A 278 10.51 2.29 12.26
C ALA A 278 12.04 2.17 12.07
N PRO A 279 12.82 1.94 13.14
CA PRO A 279 14.25 1.69 13.03
C PRO A 279 14.53 0.50 12.12
N LEU A 280 15.51 0.66 11.22
CA LEU A 280 16.03 -0.44 10.42
C LEU A 280 16.86 -1.34 11.35
N ILE A 281 16.26 -2.44 11.80
CA ILE A 281 16.97 -3.44 12.60
C ILE A 281 17.80 -4.31 11.64
N GLY A 282 19.12 -4.17 11.71
CA GLY A 282 20.10 -4.90 10.89
C GLY A 282 20.45 -4.23 9.54
N ALA A 283 21.36 -4.86 8.78
CA ALA A 283 21.71 -4.47 7.42
C ALA A 283 20.57 -4.82 6.44
N LEU A 284 19.45 -4.11 6.56
CA LEU A 284 18.27 -4.31 5.71
C LEU A 284 18.45 -3.62 4.35
N GLU A 285 19.59 -3.88 3.69
CA GLU A 285 19.80 -3.54 2.29
C GLU A 285 19.17 -4.64 1.44
N LEU A 286 17.86 -4.49 1.20
CA LEU A 286 17.14 -5.35 0.28
C LEU A 286 17.40 -4.85 -1.13
N ILE A 287 18.60 -5.14 -1.64
CA ILE A 287 18.94 -4.95 -3.05
C ILE A 287 18.05 -5.84 -3.92
N PRO A 288 17.70 -5.39 -5.14
CA PRO A 288 17.04 -6.25 -6.11
C PRO A 288 17.84 -7.55 -6.32
N LEU A 289 17.14 -8.69 -6.42
CA LEU A 289 17.74 -9.99 -6.72
C LEU A 289 17.36 -10.41 -8.14
N THR A 290 18.15 -11.29 -8.75
CA THR A 290 17.70 -11.91 -10.01
C THR A 290 16.50 -12.81 -9.70
N PRO A 291 15.54 -13.01 -10.62
CA PRO A 291 14.40 -13.87 -10.34
C PRO A 291 14.78 -15.27 -9.82
N PRO A 292 15.80 -15.96 -10.38
CA PRO A 292 16.26 -17.24 -9.80
C PRO A 292 16.87 -17.10 -8.39
N ALA A 293 17.53 -15.98 -8.08
CA ALA A 293 18.08 -15.76 -6.74
C ALA A 293 16.98 -15.49 -5.70
N LEU A 294 15.92 -14.74 -6.06
CA LEU A 294 14.77 -14.59 -5.18
C LEU A 294 14.06 -15.93 -4.97
N GLU A 295 13.84 -16.70 -6.02
CA GLU A 295 13.23 -18.03 -5.95
C GLU A 295 14.02 -18.97 -5.03
N ARG A 296 15.35 -18.99 -5.17
CA ARG A 296 16.23 -19.72 -4.23
C ARG A 296 16.09 -19.24 -2.78
N LEU A 297 16.06 -17.92 -2.55
CA LEU A 297 15.87 -17.36 -1.20
C LEU A 297 14.51 -17.76 -0.61
N MET A 298 13.46 -17.79 -1.43
CA MET A 298 12.12 -18.21 -1.00
C MET A 298 12.07 -19.70 -0.66
N GLU A 299 12.88 -20.54 -1.30
CA GLU A 299 12.95 -21.98 -0.98
C GLU A 299 14.04 -22.35 0.03
N GLU A 300 14.85 -21.37 0.46
CA GLU A 300 15.99 -21.62 1.34
C GLU A 300 15.54 -22.09 2.73
N LYS A 301 16.14 -23.21 3.17
CA LYS A 301 15.92 -23.82 4.48
C LYS A 301 17.23 -23.89 5.24
N ARG A 302 17.18 -23.56 6.53
CA ARG A 302 18.31 -23.58 7.45
C ARG A 302 17.94 -24.28 8.76
N PRO A 303 18.79 -25.18 9.30
CA PRO A 303 18.51 -25.86 10.56
C PRO A 303 18.24 -24.90 11.73
N GLU A 304 18.99 -23.80 11.81
CA GLU A 304 18.86 -22.77 12.85
C GLU A 304 17.57 -21.94 12.76
N GLU A 305 16.87 -21.98 11.63
CA GLU A 305 15.56 -21.32 11.48
C GLU A 305 14.42 -22.20 11.99
N ARG A 306 14.66 -23.48 12.32
CA ARG A 306 13.62 -24.38 12.82
C ARG A 306 13.14 -23.97 14.20
N SER A 307 11.83 -23.82 14.33
CA SER A 307 11.14 -23.53 15.58
C SER A 307 9.75 -24.17 15.55
N ASP A 308 9.01 -24.12 16.66
CA ASP A 308 7.63 -24.63 16.71
C ASP A 308 6.74 -24.00 15.62
N ASP A 309 6.92 -22.70 15.38
CA ASP A 309 6.22 -21.92 14.36
C ASP A 309 6.87 -21.98 12.95
N ASN A 310 8.02 -22.66 12.79
CA ASN A 310 8.74 -22.79 11.53
C ASN A 310 9.37 -24.18 11.40
N ARG A 311 8.54 -25.23 11.42
CA ARG A 311 9.01 -26.62 11.47
C ARG A 311 9.94 -27.01 10.32
N GLU A 312 9.71 -26.43 9.13
CA GLU A 312 10.52 -26.71 7.94
C GLU A 312 11.85 -25.94 7.92
N GLY A 313 12.01 -24.91 8.76
CA GLY A 313 13.23 -24.11 8.85
C GLY A 313 13.41 -23.17 7.66
N PHE A 314 12.34 -22.64 7.08
CA PHE A 314 12.49 -21.68 5.98
C PHE A 314 13.07 -20.35 6.47
N VAL A 315 13.97 -19.76 5.67
CA VAL A 315 14.56 -18.43 5.93
C VAL A 315 13.52 -17.34 5.75
N VAL A 316 12.73 -17.44 4.69
CA VAL A 316 11.61 -16.54 4.40
C VAL A 316 10.28 -17.27 4.67
N ARG A 317 9.37 -16.64 5.42
CA ARG A 317 8.14 -17.23 5.94
C ARG A 317 6.91 -16.52 5.38
N PHE A 318 5.86 -17.28 5.11
CA PHE A 318 4.56 -16.78 4.65
C PHE A 318 3.49 -17.13 5.69
N THR A 319 2.55 -16.22 5.90
CA THR A 319 1.41 -16.44 6.82
C THR A 319 0.47 -17.52 6.29
N ASN A 320 0.22 -17.55 4.97
CA ASN A 320 -0.69 -18.51 4.33
C ASN A 320 0.01 -19.79 3.81
N GLY A 321 1.26 -20.04 4.24
CA GLY A 321 1.96 -21.29 3.93
C GLY A 321 2.63 -21.34 2.55
N LYS A 322 2.57 -22.50 1.87
CA LYS A 322 3.40 -22.83 0.70
C LYS A 322 2.93 -22.22 -0.62
N GLU A 323 1.64 -21.89 -0.75
CA GLU A 323 1.05 -21.44 -2.02
C GLU A 323 1.53 -20.03 -2.42
N ASP A 324 1.84 -19.18 -1.45
CA ASP A 324 2.31 -17.83 -1.71
C ASP A 324 3.73 -17.79 -2.31
N ARG A 325 4.58 -18.81 -2.04
CA ARG A 325 5.96 -18.84 -2.54
C ARG A 325 6.05 -18.78 -4.08
N PRO A 326 5.43 -19.72 -4.83
CA PRO A 326 5.47 -19.66 -6.29
C PRO A 326 4.75 -18.42 -6.83
N LEU A 327 3.66 -17.98 -6.19
CA LEU A 327 2.95 -16.77 -6.59
C LEU A 327 3.87 -15.53 -6.51
N VAL A 328 4.50 -15.30 -5.36
CA VAL A 328 5.39 -14.15 -5.15
C VAL A 328 6.62 -14.22 -6.05
N ALA A 329 7.22 -15.41 -6.24
CA ALA A 329 8.32 -15.59 -7.18
C ALA A 329 7.90 -15.21 -8.62
N ASN A 330 6.70 -15.61 -9.05
CA ASN A 330 6.16 -15.29 -10.37
C ASN A 330 5.84 -13.80 -10.52
N LEU A 331 5.23 -13.17 -9.51
CA LEU A 331 4.97 -11.72 -9.50
C LEU A 331 6.28 -10.92 -9.61
N TYR A 332 7.32 -11.35 -8.89
CA TYR A 332 8.62 -10.71 -8.98
C TYR A 332 9.28 -10.90 -10.34
N ARG A 333 9.22 -12.11 -10.90
CA ARG A 333 9.72 -12.40 -12.25
C ARG A 333 9.03 -11.52 -13.29
N ALA A 334 7.71 -11.38 -13.20
CA ALA A 334 6.93 -10.50 -14.07
C ALA A 334 7.37 -9.04 -13.94
N PHE A 335 7.52 -8.53 -12.71
CA PHE A 335 8.03 -7.18 -12.46
C PHE A 335 9.41 -6.93 -13.05
N VAL A 336 10.36 -7.86 -12.88
CA VAL A 336 11.72 -7.72 -13.45
C VAL A 336 11.65 -7.72 -14.98
N LEU A 337 10.84 -8.59 -15.60
CA LEU A 337 10.66 -8.59 -17.06
C LEU A 337 10.01 -7.30 -17.56
N ASP A 338 8.97 -6.83 -16.88
CA ASP A 338 8.25 -5.61 -17.26
C ASP A 338 9.14 -4.38 -17.14
N THR A 339 9.96 -4.28 -16.10
CA THR A 339 10.85 -3.13 -15.91
C THR A 339 12.12 -3.22 -16.74
N GLN A 340 12.81 -4.37 -16.77
CA GLN A 340 14.12 -4.52 -17.44
C GLN A 340 14.04 -4.75 -18.94
N VAL A 341 13.05 -5.51 -19.38
CA VAL A 341 12.99 -5.97 -20.78
C VAL A 341 12.00 -5.15 -21.57
N ARG A 342 10.76 -5.02 -21.09
CA ARG A 342 9.65 -4.42 -21.85
C ARG A 342 9.53 -2.91 -21.65
N GLY A 343 9.82 -2.42 -20.45
CA GLY A 343 9.61 -1.03 -20.03
C GLY A 343 10.82 -0.11 -20.20
N GLN A 344 11.94 -0.61 -20.71
CA GLN A 344 13.22 0.11 -20.89
C GLN A 344 13.70 0.84 -19.62
N LYS A 345 13.65 0.19 -18.45
CA LYS A 345 14.32 0.65 -17.24
C LYS A 345 15.60 -0.15 -17.01
N THR A 346 16.70 0.50 -16.65
CA THR A 346 17.87 -0.19 -16.08
C THR A 346 17.70 -0.31 -14.57
N ILE A 347 17.56 -1.52 -14.03
CA ILE A 347 17.73 -1.81 -12.60
C ILE A 347 19.19 -2.19 -12.43
N LEU A 348 19.93 -1.38 -11.69
CA LEU A 348 21.31 -1.71 -11.33
C LEU A 348 21.28 -2.83 -10.30
N MET A 349 21.51 -4.05 -10.77
CA MET A 349 21.70 -5.25 -9.97
C MET A 349 23.14 -5.24 -9.45
N ILE A 350 23.43 -4.45 -8.42
CA ILE A 350 24.78 -4.42 -7.83
C ILE A 350 24.93 -5.69 -6.99
N GLY A 351 25.50 -6.74 -7.58
CA GLY A 351 25.91 -7.94 -6.86
C GLY A 351 27.21 -7.67 -6.10
N GLY A 352 27.21 -7.89 -4.79
CA GLY A 352 28.45 -8.04 -4.04
C GLY A 352 29.19 -9.28 -4.55
N ASP A 353 30.40 -9.06 -5.07
CA ASP A 353 31.43 -10.04 -5.44
C ASP A 353 30.98 -11.30 -6.20
N ALA A 354 30.88 -11.17 -7.53
CA ALA A 354 31.65 -11.93 -8.53
C ALA A 354 30.95 -11.91 -9.90
N GLY A 355 31.42 -11.03 -10.79
CA GLY A 355 31.49 -11.33 -12.23
C GLY A 355 30.20 -11.40 -13.05
N GLY A 356 29.21 -10.56 -12.80
CA GLY A 356 27.99 -10.50 -13.62
C GLY A 356 27.49 -9.09 -13.89
N VAL A 357 28.27 -8.27 -14.61
CA VAL A 357 27.76 -7.01 -15.16
C VAL A 357 27.07 -7.34 -16.49
N LEU A 358 25.74 -7.34 -16.49
CA LEU A 358 24.96 -7.31 -17.73
C LEU A 358 24.75 -5.84 -18.11
N CYS A 359 25.78 -5.22 -18.71
CA CYS A 359 25.60 -3.98 -19.45
C CYS A 359 24.96 -4.33 -20.79
N VAL A 360 23.72 -3.89 -20.98
CA VAL A 360 23.21 -3.68 -22.34
C VAL A 360 23.07 -2.18 -22.50
N ASP A 361 24.10 -1.59 -23.09
CA ASP A 361 23.99 -0.26 -23.69
C ASP A 361 22.98 -0.37 -24.83
N GLY A 362 21.75 0.05 -24.55
CA GLY A 362 20.70 0.29 -25.53
C GLY A 362 20.69 1.75 -25.97
N GLY A 363 21.83 2.25 -26.44
CA GLY A 363 21.88 3.50 -27.21
C GLY A 363 21.22 3.25 -28.56
N ALA A 364 20.03 3.81 -28.76
CA ALA A 364 19.34 3.76 -30.03
C ALA A 364 20.09 4.60 -31.09
N ALA A 365 20.45 3.96 -32.20
CA ALA A 365 20.36 4.49 -33.56
C ALA A 365 20.04 3.32 -34.50
#